data_AF-A0A176Y9J8-F1
#
_entry.id   AF-A0A176Y9J8-F1
#
_cell.length_a   1.000
_cell.length_b   1.000
_cell.length_c   1.000
_cell.angle_alpha   90.00
_cell.angle_beta   90.00
_cell.angle_gamma   90.00
#
_symmetry.space_group_name_H-M   'P 1'
#
loop_
_entity.id
_entity.type
_entity.pdbx_description
1 polymer ?
#
loop_
_entity_poly.entity_id
_entity_poly.type
_entity_poly.pdbx_seq_one_letter_code
_entity_poly.pdbx_strand_id
1 'polypeptide(L)' 'MGSLCRQQAAYNSMNKWKLLAEAEYWEHLAQLELSAYFQECNATSSNEIAPPRALTDTNDVLREIAAERTATTNDAQCSA' A
#
# COMPACT_ATOMS: atom_id res chain seq x y z
N MET A 1 -10.01 0.78 -16.08
CA MET A 1 -10.88 0.58 -17.26
C MET A 1 -10.44 1.39 -18.49
N GLY A 2 -9.96 2.63 -18.37
CA GLY A 2 -9.59 3.45 -19.54
C GLY A 2 -8.52 2.86 -20.48
N SER A 3 -7.54 2.10 -19.97
CA SER A 3 -6.55 1.40 -20.81
C SER A 3 -7.19 0.38 -21.78
N LEU A 4 -8.17 -0.38 -21.30
CA LEU A 4 -8.91 -1.35 -22.12
C LEU A 4 -9.70 -0.64 -23.22
N CYS A 5 -10.39 0.45 -22.88
CA CYS A 5 -11.13 1.26 -23.84
C CYS A 5 -10.21 1.83 -24.93
N ARG A 6 -9.01 2.32 -24.57
CA ARG A 6 -7.99 2.81 -25.52
C ARG A 6 -7.47 1.71 -26.44
N GLN A 7 -7.24 0.50 -25.90
CA GLN A 7 -6.85 -0.66 -26.72
C GLN A 7 -7.97 -1.05 -27.70
N GLN A 8 -9.22 -1.13 -27.24
CA GLN A 8 -10.37 -1.43 -28.11
C GLN A 8 -10.54 -0.37 -29.20
N ALA A 9 -10.32 0.91 -28.88
CA ALA A 9 -10.41 2.02 -29.83
C ALA A 9 -9.35 1.95 -30.95
N ALA A 10 -8.22 1.28 -30.71
CA ALA A 10 -7.21 1.05 -31.74
C ALA A 10 -7.67 0.04 -32.80
N TYR A 11 -8.52 -0.93 -32.43
CA TYR A 11 -9.01 -2.00 -33.30
C TYR A 11 -10.44 -1.78 -33.82
N ASN A 12 -11.22 -0.88 -33.22
CA ASN A 12 -12.60 -0.59 -33.62
C ASN A 12 -12.76 0.87 -34.09
N SER A 13 -12.58 1.10 -35.40
CA SER A 13 -12.67 2.44 -36.00
C SER A 13 -14.07 3.06 -35.91
N MET A 14 -15.13 2.26 -36.07
CA MET A 14 -16.53 2.69 -36.00
C MET A 14 -16.92 3.25 -34.63
N ASN A 15 -16.44 2.62 -33.56
CA ASN A 15 -16.77 3.02 -32.18
C ASN A 15 -15.62 3.75 -31.47
N LYS A 16 -14.57 4.15 -32.20
CA LYS A 16 -13.36 4.75 -31.63
C LYS A 16 -13.66 5.94 -30.73
N TRP A 17 -14.49 6.87 -31.22
CA TRP A 17 -14.83 8.09 -30.47
C TRP A 17 -15.53 7.78 -29.14
N LYS A 18 -16.45 6.81 -29.13
CA LYS A 18 -17.19 6.39 -27.93
C LYS A 18 -16.24 5.74 -26.92
N LEU A 19 -15.38 4.85 -27.39
CA LEU A 19 -14.39 4.17 -26.56
C LEU A 19 -13.37 5.14 -25.96
N LEU A 20 -12.95 6.16 -26.72
CA LEU A 20 -12.07 7.20 -26.20
C LEU A 20 -12.76 8.08 -25.15
N ALA A 21 -14.01 8.47 -25.36
CA ALA A 21 -14.79 9.21 -24.37
C ALA A 21 -14.98 8.40 -23.07
N GLU A 22 -15.26 7.10 -23.18
CA GLU A 22 -15.35 6.21 -22.03
C GLU A 22 -14.00 6.09 -21.32
N ALA A 23 -12.89 6.04 -22.06
CA ALA A 23 -11.56 6.02 -21.47
C ALA A 23 -11.27 7.28 -20.64
N GLU A 24 -11.63 8.44 -21.17
CA GLU A 24 -11.49 9.72 -20.47
C GLU A 24 -12.36 9.78 -19.22
N TYR A 25 -13.62 9.33 -19.30
CA TYR A 25 -14.51 9.23 -18.14
C TYR A 25 -13.90 8.42 -16.99
N TRP A 26 -13.32 7.26 -17.30
CA TRP A 26 -12.66 6.42 -16.30
C TRP A 26 -11.40 7.07 -15.70
N GLU A 27 -10.66 7.85 -16.49
CA GLU A 27 -9.48 8.59 -16.01
C GLU A 27 -9.90 9.67 -15.01
N HIS A 28 -10.95 10.44 -15.31
CA HIS A 28 -11.50 11.47 -14.42
C HIS A 28 -12.00 10.87 -13.10
N LEU A 29 -12.72 9.75 -13.14
CA LEU A 29 -13.16 9.07 -11.92
C LEU A 29 -11.99 8.60 -11.06
N ALA A 30 -10.95 8.01 -11.68
CA ALA A 30 -9.78 7.56 -10.94
C ALA A 30 -9.05 8.75 -10.30
N GLN A 31 -8.94 9.87 -11.01
CA GLN A 31 -8.31 11.09 -10.49
C GLN A 31 -9.11 11.71 -9.34
N LEU A 32 -10.44 11.72 -9.43
CA LEU A 32 -11.31 12.19 -8.36
C LEU A 32 -11.13 11.34 -7.09
N GLU A 33 -11.19 10.03 -7.21
CA GLU A 33 -11.01 9.10 -6.07
C GLU A 33 -9.63 9.27 -5.43
N LEU A 34 -8.57 9.33 -6.25
CA LEU A 34 -7.21 9.54 -5.77
C LEU A 34 -7.06 10.87 -5.03
N SER A 35 -7.70 11.94 -5.54
CA SER A 35 -7.66 13.26 -4.90
C SER A 35 -8.40 13.26 -3.56
N ALA A 36 -9.55 12.59 -3.47
CA ALA A 36 -10.32 12.47 -2.23
C ALA A 36 -9.53 11.68 -1.18
N TYR A 37 -8.93 10.56 -1.58
CA TYR A 37 -8.07 9.75 -0.71
C TYR A 37 -6.91 10.57 -0.13
N PHE A 38 -6.20 11.33 -0.98
CA PHE A 38 -5.10 12.17 -0.49
C PHE A 38 -5.58 13.29 0.41
N GLN A 39 -6.74 13.90 0.15
CA GLN A 39 -7.33 14.90 1.04
C GLN A 39 -7.63 14.29 2.41
N GLU A 40 -8.19 13.08 2.47
CA GLU A 40 -8.47 12.37 3.72
C GLU A 40 -7.19 12.03 4.48
N CYS A 41 -6.16 11.47 3.82
CA CYS A 41 -4.88 11.17 4.46
C CYS A 41 -4.20 12.43 5.02
N ASN A 42 -4.24 13.53 4.26
CA ASN A 42 -3.65 14.81 4.69
C ASN A 42 -4.42 15.44 5.84
N ALA A 43 -5.75 15.34 5.84
CA ALA A 43 -6.58 15.80 6.95
C ALA A 43 -6.32 14.98 8.22
N THR A 44 -6.17 13.66 8.08
CA THR A 44 -5.93 12.75 9.22
C THR A 44 -4.53 12.94 9.81
N SER A 45 -3.49 13.01 8.98
CA SER A 45 -2.11 13.26 9.44
C SER A 45 -1.94 14.64 10.09
N SER A 46 -2.67 15.67 9.64
CA SER A 46 -2.69 16.98 10.30
C SER A 46 -3.32 16.93 11.70
N ASN A 47 -4.25 16.01 11.94
CA ASN A 47 -4.89 15.82 13.26
C ASN A 47 -4.05 14.92 14.19
N GLU A 48 -3.09 14.18 13.64
CA GLU A 48 -2.18 13.30 14.39
C GLU A 48 -0.86 14.00 14.78
N ILE A 49 -0.79 15.34 14.66
CA ILE A 49 0.21 16.17 15.33
C ILE A 49 -0.17 16.28 16.84
N ALA A 50 -0.34 15.13 17.49
CA ALA A 50 -0.18 14.99 18.93
C ALA A 50 1.28 14.58 19.18
N PRO A 51 1.87 14.91 20.34
CA PRO A 51 3.29 14.68 20.60
C PRO A 51 3.65 13.21 20.34
N PRO A 52 4.84 12.91 19.78
CA PRO A 52 5.25 11.54 19.48
C PRO A 52 5.01 10.66 20.72
N ARG A 53 4.05 9.74 20.63
CA ARG A 53 3.97 8.67 21.63
C ARG A 53 5.27 7.90 21.48
N ALA A 54 6.12 8.02 22.48
CA ALA A 54 7.41 7.37 22.54
C ALA A 54 7.23 5.89 22.15
N LEU A 55 7.82 5.51 21.02
CA LEU A 55 7.95 4.12 20.60
C LEU A 55 8.90 3.42 21.57
N THR A 56 8.42 3.05 22.76
CA THR A 56 9.21 2.21 23.68
C THR A 56 8.91 0.73 23.52
N ASP A 57 7.88 0.34 22.77
CA ASP A 57 7.33 -1.02 22.88
C ASP A 57 7.85 -2.06 21.86
N THR A 58 8.80 -1.70 21.00
CA THR A 58 9.42 -2.67 20.07
C THR A 58 10.74 -3.24 20.58
N ASN A 59 11.42 -2.55 21.49
CA ASN A 59 12.70 -3.01 22.03
C ASN A 59 12.52 -4.08 23.13
N ASP A 60 11.40 -4.06 23.85
CA ASP A 60 11.11 -5.07 24.87
C ASP A 60 10.75 -6.43 24.26
N VAL A 61 9.97 -6.44 23.17
CA VAL A 61 9.66 -7.67 22.39
C VAL A 61 10.93 -8.29 21.78
N LEU A 62 11.86 -7.46 21.29
CA LEU A 62 13.13 -7.94 20.74
C LEU A 62 14.07 -8.53 21.81
N ARG A 63 14.05 -8.02 23.05
CA ARG A 63 14.85 -8.57 24.16
C ARG A 63 14.34 -9.93 24.64
N GLU A 64 13.03 -10.14 24.62
CA GLU A 64 12.42 -11.42 25.01
C GLU A 64 12.71 -12.51 23.96
N ILE A 65 12.53 -12.20 22.67
CA ILE A 65 12.83 -13.14 21.57
C ILE A 65 14.34 -13.46 21.50
N ALA A 66 15.21 -12.50 21.79
CA ALA A 66 16.65 -12.71 21.79
C ALA A 66 17.13 -13.55 22.99
N ALA A 67 16.54 -13.36 24.17
CA ALA A 67 16.86 -14.16 25.35
C ALA A 67 16.46 -15.63 25.16
N GLU A 68 15.32 -15.88 24.52
CA GLU A 68 14.80 -17.24 24.30
C GLU A 68 15.63 -18.02 23.25
N ARG A 69 16.19 -17.35 22.24
CA ARG A 69 17.03 -18.00 21.21
C ARG A 69 18.43 -18.38 21.68
N THR A 70 18.94 -17.80 22.78
CA THR A 70 20.25 -18.16 23.33
C THR A 70 20.23 -19.40 24.25
N ALA A 71 19.04 -19.88 24.65
CA ALA A 71 18.92 -21.02 25.56
C ALA A 71 18.94 -22.39 24.83
N THR A 72 18.65 -22.46 23.53
CA THR A 72 18.45 -23.74 22.81
C THR A 72 19.57 -24.10 21.81
N THR A 73 20.69 -23.40 21.80
CA THR A 73 21.88 -23.77 21.00
C THR A 73 23.06 -24.04 21.91
N ASN A 74 22.96 -25.04 22.78
CA ASN A 74 24.13 -25.63 23.44
C ASN A 74 24.11 -27.17 23.52
N ASP A 75 23.08 -27.86 23.01
CA ASP A 75 22.94 -29.32 23.16
C ASP A 75 23.04 -30.14 21.86
N ALA A 76 23.88 -29.72 20.91
CA ALA A 76 24.17 -30.54 19.71
C ALA A 76 25.67 -30.72 19.44
N GLN A 77 26.47 -30.83 20.49
CA GLN A 77 27.86 -31.24 20.35
C GLN A 77 28.23 -32.35 21.34
N CYS A 78 27.74 -33.56 21.06
CA CYS A 78 28.41 -34.79 21.47
C CYS A 78 27.82 -36.02 20.76
N SER A 79 28.72 -36.89 20.28
CA SER A 79 28.54 -38.30 19.87
C SER A 79 28.27 -38.57 18.38
N ALA A 80 29.33 -38.79 17.61
CA ALA A 80 29.80 -40.13 17.17
C ALA A 80 30.82 -40.00 16.03
#